data_AF-A0ABD5QFS9-F1
#
_entry.id   AF-A0ABD5QFS9-F1
#
_cell.length_a   1.000
_cell.length_b   1.000
_cell.length_c   1.000
_cell.angle_alpha   90.00
_cell.angle_beta   90.00
_cell.angle_gamma   90.00
#
_symmetry.space_group_name_H-M   'P 1'
#
loop_
_entity.id
_entity.type
_entity.pdbx_description
1 polymer ?
#
loop_
_entity_poly.entity_id
_entity_poly.type
_entity_poly.pdbx_seq_one_letter_code
_entity_poly.pdbx_strand_id
1 'polypeptide(L)'
;MTTIRSALLVLAVLSVVVASAGSIAVADGDDGTDEPAGAERPMGTELSTFLQSSTADAGAAVTTGMFLAGYENGDADRREAAVAERTAELEAKLSTLRDEHDRLSDRTNASSIADRPEAASLAYTAQLTRLEAEIETLERAIDELAPRADEVGIESESVAELRTGAAELAESNRTDAGIATGTS
;
A
#
# COMPACT_ATOMS: atom_id res chain seq x y z
N MET A 1 20.13 -40.74 0.29
CA MET A 1 20.13 -40.49 1.74
C MET A 1 20.59 -39.05 1.94
N THR A 2 19.67 -38.23 2.42
CA THR A 2 19.56 -36.78 2.20
C THR A 2 20.53 -35.98 3.06
N THR A 3 21.33 -35.11 2.47
CA THR A 3 22.15 -34.11 3.18
C THR A 3 21.32 -32.85 3.39
N ILE A 4 20.97 -32.59 4.64
CA ILE A 4 20.31 -31.37 5.10
C ILE A 4 21.36 -30.26 5.11
N ARG A 5 21.19 -29.23 4.28
CA ARG A 5 21.95 -27.98 4.36
C ARG A 5 21.12 -26.96 5.12
N SER A 6 21.54 -26.68 6.34
CA SER A 6 20.94 -25.68 7.22
C SER A 6 21.29 -24.28 6.73
N ALA A 7 20.29 -23.53 6.28
CA ALA A 7 20.41 -22.10 5.98
C ALA A 7 20.08 -21.30 7.24
N LEU A 8 21.05 -20.50 7.67
CA LEU A 8 21.03 -19.70 8.88
C LEU A 8 20.42 -18.35 8.52
N LEU A 9 19.12 -18.15 8.82
CA LEU A 9 18.44 -16.87 8.62
C LEU A 9 18.78 -15.92 9.78
N VAL A 10 19.55 -14.87 9.47
CA VAL A 10 19.81 -13.75 10.38
C VAL A 10 18.60 -12.82 10.31
N LEU A 11 17.75 -12.90 11.33
CA LEU A 11 16.59 -12.05 11.52
C LEU A 11 17.03 -10.68 12.05
N ALA A 12 17.13 -9.67 11.18
CA ALA A 12 17.31 -8.29 11.61
C ALA A 12 15.96 -7.72 12.07
N VAL A 13 15.75 -7.70 13.39
CA VAL A 13 14.57 -7.09 14.02
C VAL A 13 14.70 -5.57 13.90
N LEU A 14 13.95 -4.95 12.99
CA LEU A 14 13.75 -3.51 13.02
C LEU A 14 12.52 -3.22 13.88
N SER A 15 12.77 -2.62 15.03
CA SER A 15 11.80 -2.29 16.07
C SER A 15 10.68 -1.34 15.58
N VAL A 16 9.44 -1.82 15.65
CA VAL A 16 8.22 -1.00 15.50
C VAL A 16 8.07 -0.09 16.71
N VAL A 17 8.03 1.22 16.49
CA VAL A 17 7.54 2.17 17.49
C VAL A 17 6.01 2.03 17.56
N VAL A 18 5.52 1.41 18.62
CA VAL A 18 4.11 1.48 19.01
C VAL A 18 3.85 2.86 19.60
N ALA A 19 3.16 3.72 18.86
CA ALA A 19 2.50 4.87 19.45
C ALA A 19 1.25 4.36 20.19
N SER A 20 1.39 4.05 21.47
CA SER A 20 0.26 3.76 22.34
C SER A 20 -0.57 5.03 22.53
N ALA A 21 -1.77 5.08 21.95
CA ALA A 21 -2.78 6.09 22.29
C ALA A 21 -3.33 5.79 23.69
N GLY A 22 -2.55 6.13 24.72
CA GLY A 22 -2.98 6.13 26.11
C GLY A 22 -3.83 7.37 26.39
N SER A 23 -5.02 7.15 26.94
CA SER A 23 -5.97 8.18 27.34
C SER A 23 -5.32 9.19 28.31
N ILE A 24 -5.42 10.49 28.01
CA ILE A 24 -5.11 11.55 28.97
C ILE A 24 -6.44 12.22 29.34
N ALA A 25 -6.95 11.86 30.51
CA ALA A 25 -7.87 12.71 31.24
C ALA A 25 -7.06 13.81 31.93
N VAL A 26 -7.34 15.08 31.60
CA VAL A 26 -6.95 16.23 32.44
C VAL A 26 -8.23 16.96 32.77
N ALA A 27 -8.55 16.97 34.06
CA ALA A 27 -9.48 17.90 34.66
C ALA A 27 -8.69 19.03 35.34
N ASP A 28 -9.34 20.20 35.37
CA ASP A 28 -9.14 21.37 36.24
C ASP A 28 -8.41 22.59 35.64
N GLY A 29 -9.10 23.75 35.68
CA GLY A 29 -8.51 25.08 35.51
C GLY A 29 -9.33 26.10 34.71
N ASP A 30 -10.24 26.80 35.40
CA ASP A 30 -11.04 27.99 35.06
C ASP A 30 -10.26 29.18 34.43
N ASP A 31 -10.79 29.79 33.35
CA ASP A 31 -11.17 31.23 33.24
C ASP A 31 -11.72 31.53 31.83
N GLY A 32 -12.76 32.37 31.76
CA GLY A 32 -13.73 32.42 30.67
C GLY A 32 -13.34 33.10 29.36
N THR A 33 -14.07 32.75 28.29
CA THR A 33 -14.70 33.67 27.31
C THR A 33 -15.48 32.85 26.26
N ASP A 34 -16.77 33.14 26.12
CA ASP A 34 -17.63 32.60 25.06
C ASP A 34 -17.21 33.13 23.67
N GLU A 35 -16.80 32.24 22.77
CA GLU A 35 -16.88 32.36 21.30
C GLU A 35 -17.20 30.97 20.72
N PRO A 36 -18.16 30.83 19.78
CA PRO A 36 -18.43 29.54 19.15
C PRO A 36 -17.29 29.20 18.18
N ALA A 37 -16.42 28.27 18.57
CA ALA A 37 -15.30 27.80 17.77
C ALA A 37 -15.78 27.30 16.39
N GLY A 38 -15.53 28.12 15.37
CA GLY A 38 -15.63 27.74 13.97
C GLY A 38 -14.63 26.62 13.68
N ALA A 39 -15.08 25.65 12.88
CA ALA A 39 -14.33 24.47 12.48
C ALA A 39 -12.96 24.82 11.89
N GLU A 40 -11.90 24.73 12.68
CA GLU A 40 -10.54 24.61 12.19
C GLU A 40 -10.40 23.21 11.57
N ARG A 41 -10.66 23.11 10.26
CA ARG A 41 -10.25 21.93 9.48
C ARG A 41 -8.75 21.69 9.74
N PRO A 42 -8.31 20.44 9.92
CA PRO A 42 -6.91 20.14 10.23
C PRO A 42 -6.04 20.31 8.97
N MET A 43 -5.74 21.55 8.58
CA MET A 43 -4.85 21.87 7.46
C MET A 43 -3.47 21.25 7.65
N GLY A 44 -2.99 21.09 8.90
CA GLY A 44 -1.74 20.42 9.21
C GLY A 44 -1.75 18.92 8.85
N THR A 45 -2.88 18.24 9.00
CA THR A 45 -3.03 16.82 8.66
C THR A 45 -3.13 16.62 7.15
N GLU A 46 -3.89 17.48 6.46
CA GLU A 46 -4.01 17.46 5.00
C GLU A 46 -2.67 17.79 4.32
N LEU A 47 -1.92 18.77 4.85
CA LEU A 47 -0.58 19.11 4.36
C LEU A 47 0.44 17.98 4.63
N SER A 48 0.38 17.33 5.79
CA SER A 48 1.23 16.18 6.09
C SER A 48 0.90 14.99 5.18
N THR A 49 -0.37 14.76 4.89
CA THR A 49 -0.83 13.72 3.95
C THR A 49 -0.39 14.02 2.53
N PHE A 50 -0.46 15.29 2.11
CA PHE A 50 0.01 15.73 0.80
C PHE A 50 1.53 15.64 0.65
N LEU A 51 2.29 16.04 1.67
CA LEU A 51 3.76 15.86 1.69
C LEU A 51 4.15 14.38 1.75
N GLN A 52 3.41 13.55 2.48
CA GLN A 52 3.62 12.11 2.52
C GLN A 52 3.32 11.46 1.16
N SER A 53 2.23 11.86 0.49
CA SER A 53 1.88 11.41 -0.86
C SER A 53 2.92 11.89 -1.89
N SER A 54 3.35 13.15 -1.82
CA SER A 54 4.39 13.70 -2.70
C SER A 54 5.77 13.06 -2.46
N THR A 55 6.09 12.67 -1.23
CA THR A 55 7.34 11.94 -0.91
C THR A 55 7.26 10.50 -1.41
N ALA A 56 6.10 9.85 -1.31
CA ALA A 56 5.89 8.52 -1.86
C ALA A 56 5.99 8.51 -3.39
N ASP A 57 5.41 9.51 -4.07
CA ASP A 57 5.46 9.64 -5.53
C ASP A 57 6.87 9.97 -6.05
N ALA A 58 7.57 10.90 -5.38
CA ALA A 58 8.98 11.20 -5.69
C ALA A 58 9.90 10.00 -5.39
N GLY A 59 9.65 9.26 -4.30
CA GLY A 59 10.35 8.02 -3.96
C GLY A 59 10.18 6.96 -5.05
N ALA A 60 8.95 6.74 -5.51
CA ALA A 60 8.66 5.78 -6.58
C ALA A 60 9.37 6.12 -7.91
N ALA A 61 9.47 7.40 -8.25
CA ALA A 61 10.19 7.85 -9.45
C ALA A 61 11.71 7.64 -9.34
N VAL A 62 12.31 7.94 -8.18
CA VAL A 62 13.74 7.69 -7.91
C VAL A 62 14.04 6.21 -7.96
N THR A 63 13.23 5.40 -7.30
CA THR A 63 13.37 3.95 -7.27
C THR A 63 13.26 3.33 -8.67
N THR A 64 12.30 3.77 -9.47
CA THR A 64 12.19 3.33 -10.88
C THR A 64 13.42 3.74 -11.69
N GLY A 65 13.95 4.95 -11.47
CA GLY A 65 15.18 5.41 -12.09
C GLY A 65 16.42 4.60 -11.66
N MET A 66 16.51 4.23 -10.39
CA MET A 66 17.58 3.38 -9.86
C MET A 66 17.52 1.97 -10.44
N PHE A 67 16.33 1.38 -10.55
CA PHE A 67 16.11 0.09 -11.21
C PHE A 67 16.60 0.13 -12.66
N LEU A 68 16.14 1.10 -13.46
CA LEU A 68 16.54 1.23 -14.86
C LEU A 68 18.05 1.46 -14.99
N ALA A 69 18.63 2.32 -14.15
CA ALA A 69 20.07 2.56 -14.15
C ALA A 69 20.86 1.29 -13.82
N GLY A 70 20.44 0.54 -12.81
CA GLY A 70 21.06 -0.72 -12.40
C GLY A 70 20.93 -1.82 -13.47
N TYR A 71 19.78 -1.92 -14.11
CA TYR A 71 19.52 -2.91 -15.14
C TYR A 71 20.24 -2.61 -16.47
N GLU A 72 20.17 -1.37 -16.96
CA GLU A 72 20.72 -1.00 -18.27
C GLU A 72 22.24 -0.87 -18.25
N ASN A 73 22.80 -0.34 -17.16
CA ASN A 73 24.24 -0.06 -17.04
C ASN A 73 25.01 -1.11 -16.24
N GLY A 74 24.32 -2.09 -15.67
CA GLY A 74 24.91 -3.15 -14.85
C GLY A 74 25.43 -4.34 -15.65
N ASP A 75 26.47 -4.98 -15.11
CA ASP A 75 26.87 -6.36 -15.47
C ASP A 75 25.83 -7.36 -14.95
N ALA A 76 25.92 -8.63 -15.34
CA ALA A 76 24.94 -9.68 -14.99
C ALA A 76 24.50 -9.66 -13.51
N ASP A 77 25.47 -9.71 -12.58
CA ASP A 77 25.19 -9.69 -11.13
C ASP A 77 24.44 -8.43 -10.67
N ARG A 78 24.69 -7.27 -11.31
CA ARG A 78 23.99 -6.02 -10.98
C ARG A 78 22.58 -5.99 -11.56
N ARG A 79 22.36 -6.60 -12.73
CA ARG A 79 21.02 -6.74 -13.31
C ARG A 79 20.16 -7.67 -12.49
N GLU A 80 20.74 -8.79 -12.06
CA GLU A 80 20.10 -9.73 -11.14
C GLU A 80 19.71 -9.03 -9.84
N ALA A 81 20.65 -8.31 -9.20
CA ALA A 81 20.35 -7.55 -7.99
C ALA A 81 19.26 -6.48 -8.18
N ALA A 82 19.29 -5.75 -9.31
CA ALA A 82 18.28 -4.72 -9.61
C ALA A 82 16.89 -5.34 -9.81
N VAL A 83 16.78 -6.48 -10.49
CA VAL A 83 15.53 -7.22 -10.64
C VAL A 83 15.03 -7.74 -9.29
N ALA A 84 15.91 -8.33 -8.46
CA ALA A 84 15.53 -8.83 -7.15
C ALA A 84 14.99 -7.73 -6.22
N GLU A 85 15.67 -6.59 -6.17
CA GLU A 85 15.24 -5.42 -5.40
C GLU A 85 13.87 -4.91 -5.90
N ARG A 86 13.69 -4.84 -7.23
CA ARG A 86 12.43 -4.42 -7.81
C ARG A 86 11.29 -5.41 -7.52
N THR A 87 11.53 -6.71 -7.54
CA THR A 87 10.55 -7.72 -7.14
C THR A 87 10.09 -7.48 -5.69
N ALA A 88 11.04 -7.33 -4.76
CA ALA A 88 10.74 -7.11 -3.34
C ALA A 88 9.93 -5.82 -3.09
N GLU A 89 10.19 -4.76 -3.86
CA GLU A 89 9.40 -3.53 -3.79
C GLU A 89 7.94 -3.74 -4.25
N LEU A 90 7.74 -4.48 -5.33
CA LEU A 90 6.40 -4.77 -5.83
C LEU A 90 5.63 -5.68 -4.87
N GLU A 91 6.31 -6.62 -4.19
CA GLU A 91 5.72 -7.44 -3.11
C GLU A 91 5.28 -6.58 -1.94
N ALA A 92 6.12 -5.66 -1.48
CA ALA A 92 5.79 -4.73 -0.40
C ALA A 92 4.61 -3.82 -0.79
N LYS A 93 4.56 -3.36 -2.05
CA LYS A 93 3.44 -2.58 -2.56
C LYS A 93 2.15 -3.40 -2.59
N LEU A 94 2.18 -4.63 -3.10
CA LEU A 94 1.03 -5.54 -3.09
C LEU A 94 0.51 -5.77 -1.68
N SER A 95 1.40 -6.02 -0.71
CA SER A 95 1.02 -6.17 0.70
C SER A 95 0.35 -4.92 1.25
N THR A 96 0.87 -3.73 0.94
CA THR A 96 0.31 -2.45 1.39
C THR A 96 -1.09 -2.23 0.83
N LEU A 97 -1.30 -2.53 -0.46
CA LEU A 97 -2.62 -2.38 -1.10
C LEU A 97 -3.63 -3.37 -0.56
N ARG A 98 -3.22 -4.61 -0.26
CA ARG A 98 -4.06 -5.61 0.44
C ARG A 98 -4.47 -5.12 1.83
N ASP A 99 -3.52 -4.62 2.62
CA ASP A 99 -3.82 -4.07 3.94
C ASP A 99 -4.78 -2.86 3.88
N GLU A 100 -4.63 -2.00 2.87
CA GLU A 100 -5.54 -0.86 2.67
C GLU A 100 -6.95 -1.35 2.29
N HIS A 101 -7.04 -2.33 1.38
CA HIS A 101 -8.30 -2.98 1.01
C HIS A 101 -8.98 -3.59 2.24
N ASP A 102 -8.29 -4.44 2.99
CA ASP A 102 -8.85 -5.14 4.14
C ASP A 102 -9.36 -4.17 5.21
N ARG A 103 -8.60 -3.10 5.49
CA ARG A 103 -9.04 -2.04 6.42
C ARG A 103 -10.28 -1.30 5.92
N LEU A 104 -10.42 -1.15 4.60
CA LEU A 104 -11.55 -0.49 3.96
C LEU A 104 -12.79 -1.39 4.03
N SER A 105 -12.64 -2.67 3.70
CA SER A 105 -13.70 -3.69 3.77
C SER A 105 -14.15 -3.92 5.22
N ASP A 106 -13.24 -4.04 6.18
CA ASP A 106 -13.56 -4.23 7.61
C ASP A 106 -14.37 -3.06 8.18
N ARG A 107 -13.98 -1.82 7.84
CA ARG A 107 -14.70 -0.62 8.26
C ARG A 107 -16.13 -0.61 7.72
N THR A 108 -16.32 -1.15 6.53
CA THR A 108 -17.63 -1.32 5.88
C THR A 108 -18.44 -2.44 6.48
N ASN A 109 -17.87 -3.62 6.71
CA ASN A 109 -18.56 -4.71 7.36
C ASN A 109 -18.96 -4.39 8.81
N ALA A 110 -18.16 -3.59 9.53
CA ALA A 110 -18.47 -3.15 10.88
C ALA A 110 -19.65 -2.16 10.96
N SER A 111 -20.07 -1.57 9.84
CA SER A 111 -21.06 -0.51 9.78
C SER A 111 -22.16 -0.90 8.80
N SER A 112 -23.39 -1.13 9.29
CA SER A 112 -24.55 -1.44 8.45
C SER A 112 -24.65 -0.45 7.28
N ILE A 113 -24.45 -0.92 6.04
CA ILE A 113 -24.40 -0.07 4.84
C ILE A 113 -25.70 0.72 4.68
N ALA A 114 -26.83 0.14 5.09
CA ALA A 114 -28.16 0.75 5.05
C ALA A 114 -28.31 1.97 5.96
N ASP A 115 -27.51 2.07 7.03
CA ASP A 115 -27.58 3.14 8.02
C ASP A 115 -26.51 4.22 7.80
N ARG A 116 -25.70 4.09 6.73
CA ARG A 116 -24.64 5.05 6.43
C ARG A 116 -25.19 6.31 5.77
N PRO A 117 -24.68 7.49 6.17
CA PRO A 117 -24.95 8.71 5.41
C PRO A 117 -24.38 8.60 4.00
N GLU A 118 -25.08 9.18 3.02
CA GLU A 118 -24.71 9.16 1.59
C GLU A 118 -23.25 9.62 1.35
N ALA A 119 -22.81 10.64 2.09
CA ALA A 119 -21.43 11.13 2.04
C ALA A 119 -20.39 10.06 2.42
N ALA A 120 -20.69 9.18 3.37
CA ALA A 120 -19.79 8.07 3.74
C ALA A 120 -19.75 6.98 2.67
N SER A 121 -20.88 6.73 1.98
CA SER A 121 -20.93 5.82 0.84
C SER A 121 -20.11 6.34 -0.35
N LEU A 122 -20.27 7.62 -0.69
CA LEU A 122 -19.50 8.25 -1.76
C LEU A 122 -18.00 8.24 -1.48
N ALA A 123 -17.60 8.53 -0.23
CA ALA A 123 -16.20 8.46 0.18
C ALA A 123 -15.65 7.03 0.09
N TYR A 124 -16.45 6.01 0.41
CA TYR A 124 -16.07 4.61 0.26
C TYR A 124 -15.84 4.23 -1.21
N THR A 125 -16.77 4.56 -2.11
CA THR A 125 -16.61 4.32 -3.56
C THR A 125 -15.38 5.04 -4.12
N ALA A 126 -15.12 6.27 -3.68
CA ALA A 126 -13.93 7.01 -4.10
C ALA A 126 -12.63 6.33 -3.64
N GLN A 127 -12.59 5.77 -2.43
CA GLN A 127 -11.44 5.01 -1.93
C GLN A 127 -11.21 3.74 -2.76
N LEU A 128 -12.26 2.97 -3.08
CA LEU A 128 -12.15 1.79 -3.95
C LEU A 128 -11.70 2.13 -5.38
N THR A 129 -12.16 3.27 -5.92
CA THR A 129 -11.73 3.76 -7.24
C THR A 129 -10.25 4.14 -7.24
N ARG A 130 -9.78 4.80 -6.18
CA ARG A 130 -8.36 5.10 -6.00
C ARG A 130 -7.55 3.82 -5.91
N LEU A 131 -8.02 2.85 -5.13
CA LEU A 131 -7.35 1.57 -4.95
C LEU A 131 -7.24 0.80 -6.27
N GLU A 132 -8.29 0.79 -7.11
CA GLU A 132 -8.24 0.19 -8.46
C GLU A 132 -7.10 0.80 -9.29
N ALA A 133 -6.99 2.12 -9.34
CA ALA A 133 -5.93 2.80 -10.09
C ALA A 133 -4.51 2.46 -9.57
N GLU A 134 -4.38 2.26 -8.25
CA GLU A 134 -3.11 1.85 -7.65
C GLU A 134 -2.76 0.38 -7.97
N ILE A 135 -3.76 -0.50 -8.03
CA ILE A 135 -3.63 -1.90 -8.47
C ILE A 135 -3.25 -1.97 -9.96
N GLU A 136 -3.94 -1.25 -10.84
CA GLU A 136 -3.59 -1.18 -12.27
C GLU A 136 -2.16 -0.66 -12.49
N THR A 137 -1.70 0.24 -11.62
CA THR A 137 -0.31 0.73 -11.66
C THR A 137 0.68 -0.35 -11.21
N LEU A 138 0.31 -1.15 -10.20
CA LEU A 138 1.10 -2.31 -9.77
C LEU A 138 1.18 -3.37 -10.88
N GLU A 139 0.05 -3.74 -11.49
CA GLU A 139 0.00 -4.73 -12.58
C GLU A 139 0.90 -4.33 -13.75
N ARG A 140 0.83 -3.08 -14.20
CA ARG A 140 1.71 -2.56 -15.25
C ARG A 140 3.20 -2.63 -14.88
N ALA A 141 3.54 -2.35 -13.62
CA ALA A 141 4.93 -2.44 -13.15
C ALA A 141 5.43 -3.89 -13.10
N ILE A 142 4.57 -4.84 -12.73
CA ILE A 142 4.87 -6.28 -12.76
C ILE A 142 5.08 -6.75 -14.20
N ASP A 143 4.21 -6.31 -15.12
CA ASP A 143 4.33 -6.66 -16.54
C ASP A 143 5.59 -6.11 -17.19
N GLU A 144 6.04 -4.93 -16.75
CA GLU A 144 7.32 -4.36 -17.19
C GLU A 144 8.52 -5.13 -16.60
N LEU A 145 8.42 -5.62 -15.37
CA LEU A 145 9.48 -6.39 -14.72
C LEU A 145 9.62 -7.80 -15.30
N ALA A 146 8.52 -8.45 -15.64
CA ALA A 146 8.48 -9.85 -16.07
C ALA A 146 9.52 -10.24 -17.15
N PRO A 147 9.61 -9.55 -18.31
CA PRO A 147 10.60 -9.92 -19.33
C PRO A 147 12.04 -9.75 -18.83
N ARG A 148 12.29 -8.78 -17.95
CA ARG A 148 13.63 -8.53 -17.38
C ARG A 148 14.01 -9.58 -16.34
N ALA A 149 13.03 -10.05 -15.56
CA ALA A 149 13.22 -11.16 -14.63
C ALA A 149 13.54 -12.47 -15.37
N ASP A 150 12.82 -12.76 -16.45
CA ASP A 150 13.08 -13.92 -17.32
C ASP A 150 14.50 -13.85 -17.93
N GLU A 151 14.96 -12.67 -18.35
CA GLU A 151 16.29 -12.46 -18.94
C GLU A 151 17.44 -12.78 -17.98
N VAL A 152 17.30 -12.47 -16.70
CA VAL A 152 18.34 -12.70 -15.68
C VAL A 152 18.16 -14.03 -14.93
N GLY A 153 17.11 -14.80 -15.26
CA GLY A 153 16.85 -16.09 -14.63
C GLY A 153 16.40 -16.00 -13.17
N ILE A 154 15.91 -14.83 -12.74
CA ILE A 154 15.27 -14.68 -11.43
C ILE A 154 13.89 -15.31 -11.48
N GLU A 155 13.57 -16.02 -10.39
CA GLU A 155 12.40 -16.86 -10.16
C GLU A 155 11.12 -16.30 -10.80
N SER A 156 10.78 -16.84 -11.97
CA SER A 156 9.53 -16.56 -12.67
C SER A 156 8.30 -16.89 -11.83
N GLU A 157 8.46 -17.74 -10.81
CA GLU A 157 7.47 -18.03 -9.78
C GLU A 157 7.10 -16.79 -8.95
N SER A 158 8.06 -16.01 -8.44
CA SER A 158 7.77 -14.79 -7.66
C SER A 158 7.02 -13.74 -8.47
N VAL A 159 7.37 -13.57 -9.76
CA VAL A 159 6.66 -12.66 -10.66
C VAL A 159 5.25 -13.18 -10.96
N ALA A 160 5.06 -14.49 -11.09
CA ALA A 160 3.75 -15.09 -11.28
C ALA A 160 2.86 -14.97 -10.04
N GLU A 161 3.42 -15.11 -8.84
CA GLU A 161 2.74 -14.87 -7.56
C GLU A 161 2.31 -13.42 -7.43
N LEU A 162 3.18 -12.46 -7.79
CA LEU A 162 2.85 -11.04 -7.84
C LEU A 162 1.67 -10.76 -8.77
N ARG A 163 1.70 -11.30 -10.00
CA ARG A 163 0.59 -11.15 -10.96
C ARG A 163 -0.72 -11.71 -10.42
N THR A 164 -0.67 -12.93 -9.90
CA THR A 164 -1.85 -13.61 -9.34
C THR A 164 -2.42 -12.80 -8.20
N GLY A 165 -1.56 -12.36 -7.27
CA GLY A 165 -1.97 -11.61 -6.11
C GLY A 165 -2.55 -10.23 -6.42
N ALA A 166 -2.01 -9.54 -7.43
CA ALA A 166 -2.55 -8.28 -7.92
C ALA A 166 -3.94 -8.49 -8.57
N ALA A 167 -4.10 -9.53 -9.39
CA ALA A 167 -5.36 -9.85 -10.04
C ALA A 167 -6.46 -10.23 -9.04
N GLU A 168 -6.13 -11.03 -8.03
CA GLU A 168 -7.04 -11.38 -6.92
C GLU A 168 -7.50 -10.14 -6.14
N LEU A 169 -6.59 -9.22 -5.86
CA LEU A 169 -6.90 -7.98 -5.17
C LEU A 169 -7.81 -7.08 -6.03
N ALA A 170 -7.54 -6.99 -7.34
CA ALA A 170 -8.36 -6.22 -8.28
C ALA A 170 -9.80 -6.76 -8.32
N GLU A 171 -9.97 -8.07 -8.38
CA GLU A 171 -11.29 -8.71 -8.39
C GLU A 171 -12.07 -8.47 -7.09
N SER A 172 -11.37 -8.56 -5.95
CA SER A 172 -11.95 -8.26 -4.64
C SER A 172 -12.41 -6.80 -4.54
N ASN A 173 -11.56 -5.87 -4.98
CA ASN A 173 -11.86 -4.44 -4.99
C ASN A 173 -13.07 -4.11 -5.88
N ARG A 174 -13.17 -4.72 -7.08
CA ARG A 174 -14.34 -4.55 -7.96
C ARG A 174 -15.61 -5.14 -7.37
N THR A 175 -15.52 -6.27 -6.69
CA THR A 175 -16.66 -6.87 -5.99
C THR A 175 -17.19 -5.91 -4.92
N ASP A 176 -16.30 -5.37 -4.08
CA ASP A 176 -16.67 -4.40 -3.05
C ASP A 176 -17.21 -3.10 -3.64
N ALA A 177 -16.69 -2.67 -4.79
CA ALA A 177 -17.19 -1.50 -5.51
C ALA A 177 -18.59 -1.73 -6.06
N GLY A 178 -18.85 -2.91 -6.65
CA GLY A 178 -20.17 -3.30 -7.16
C GLY A 178 -21.23 -3.38 -6.06
N ILE A 179 -20.85 -3.85 -4.87
CA ILE A 179 -21.69 -3.84 -3.67
C ILE A 179 -21.99 -2.39 -3.24
N ALA A 180 -20.98 -1.51 -3.23
CA ALA A 180 -21.14 -0.11 -2.84
C ALA A 180 -22.07 0.68 -3.77
N THR A 181 -22.01 0.43 -5.08
CA THR A 181 -22.83 1.12 -6.08
C THR A 181 -24.18 0.45 -6.32
N GLY A 182 -24.44 -0.70 -5.72
CA GLY A 182 -25.69 -1.47 -5.90
C GLY A 182 -25.83 -2.05 -7.31
N THR A 183 -24.72 -2.29 -8.00
CA THR A 183 -24.69 -2.79 -9.40
C THR A 183 -24.37 -4.28 -9.50
N SER A 184 -24.52 -5.03 -8.40
CA SER A 184 -24.18 -6.46 -8.33
C SER A 184 -25.15 -7.38 -9.06
#